data_AF-A0A842S5X4-F1
#
_entry.id   AF-A0A842S5X4-F1
#
_cell.length_a   1.000
_cell.length_b   1.000
_cell.length_c   1.000
_cell.angle_alpha   90.00
_cell.angle_beta   90.00
_cell.angle_gamma   90.00
#
_symmetry.space_group_name_H-M   'P 1'
#
loop_
_entity.id
_entity.type
_entity.pdbx_description
1 polymer ?
#
loop_
_entity_poly.entity_id
_entity_poly.type
_entity_poly.pdbx_seq_one_letter_code
_entity_poly.pdbx_strand_id
1 'polypeptide(L)'
;MNSEDNIYYCQPVFRPPSEARSLLIQLTEGCTYRCDFCVSNLRKEFKVREIDDVKKDLNAARNIYGSNVKRIFFLDGNAMVTPTQKLLKVMNYANDKFPNLERFSVYAHAKDILKKTDIQLRKLSDAGMGIAYVGFESGYNKLLDAIHKHASKQDYIDASKKLFKAKITLSATFINGLGGANNPEVSRKHAKESADL
;
A
#
# COMPACT_ATOMS: atom_id res chain seq x y z
N MET A 1 -3.13 5.88 -30.50
CA MET A 1 -2.96 4.84 -29.48
C MET A 1 -4.04 3.80 -29.72
N ASN A 2 -3.66 2.52 -29.86
CA ASN A 2 -4.64 1.44 -29.95
C ASN A 2 -5.33 1.30 -28.59
N SER A 3 -6.59 0.87 -28.57
CA SER A 3 -7.34 0.63 -27.32
C SER A 3 -6.66 -0.40 -26.41
N GLU A 4 -5.77 -1.22 -26.97
CA GLU A 4 -4.99 -2.24 -26.27
C GLU A 4 -3.81 -1.67 -25.47
N ASP A 5 -3.42 -0.42 -25.70
CA ASP A 5 -2.32 0.24 -24.99
C ASP A 5 -2.83 1.15 -23.84
N ASN A 6 -4.07 0.96 -23.40
CA ASN A 6 -4.62 1.74 -22.30
C ASN A 6 -4.45 1.01 -20.96
N ILE A 7 -3.82 1.67 -19.99
CA ILE A 7 -3.72 1.17 -18.62
C ILE A 7 -4.96 1.62 -17.85
N TYR A 8 -5.71 0.67 -17.29
CA TYR A 8 -6.92 0.97 -16.54
C TYR A 8 -6.63 1.64 -15.20
N TYR A 9 -7.39 2.71 -14.91
CA TYR A 9 -7.41 3.34 -13.60
C TYR A 9 -8.83 3.69 -13.12
N CYS A 10 -9.25 3.11 -12.00
CA CYS A 10 -10.35 3.61 -11.20
C CYS A 10 -9.90 4.93 -10.53
N GLN A 11 -10.52 6.05 -10.91
CA GLN A 11 -10.17 7.38 -10.45
C GLN A 11 -10.92 7.75 -9.16
N PRO A 12 -10.39 8.68 -8.33
CA PRO A 12 -9.07 9.30 -8.41
C PRO A 12 -7.93 8.36 -7.96
N VAL A 13 -6.75 8.51 -8.57
CA VAL A 13 -5.53 7.78 -8.20
C VAL A 13 -4.65 8.61 -7.27
N PHE A 14 -4.22 8.00 -6.16
CA PHE A 14 -3.27 8.60 -5.22
C PHE A 14 -1.99 7.78 -5.16
N ARG A 15 -0.84 8.45 -5.11
CA ARG A 15 0.47 7.84 -4.93
C ARG A 15 1.35 8.74 -4.04
N PRO A 16 2.30 8.17 -3.30
CA PRO A 16 3.22 8.99 -2.53
C PRO A 16 4.24 9.68 -3.47
N PRO A 17 4.81 10.83 -3.08
CA PRO A 17 5.80 11.54 -3.89
C PRO A 17 7.02 10.69 -4.26
N SER A 18 7.44 9.78 -3.36
CA SER A 18 8.55 8.84 -3.56
C SER A 18 8.33 7.85 -4.71
N GLU A 19 7.09 7.62 -5.13
CA GLU A 19 6.73 6.73 -6.23
C GLU A 19 6.45 7.49 -7.54
N ALA A 20 6.92 8.74 -7.67
CA ALA A 20 6.69 9.56 -8.86
C ALA A 20 7.24 9.01 -10.18
N ARG A 21 8.22 8.10 -10.10
CA ARG A 21 8.83 7.45 -11.26
C ARG A 21 8.49 5.96 -11.36
N SER A 22 7.50 5.51 -10.58
CA SER A 22 7.07 4.11 -10.60
C SER A 22 5.94 3.93 -11.58
N LEU A 23 5.95 2.80 -12.30
CA LEU A 23 4.79 2.37 -13.06
C LEU A 23 3.65 2.08 -12.08
N LEU A 24 2.51 2.71 -12.31
CA LEU A 24 1.36 2.58 -11.44
C LEU A 24 0.44 1.48 -11.97
N ILE A 25 0.19 0.46 -11.17
CA ILE A 25 -0.68 -0.67 -11.54
C ILE A 25 -1.71 -0.86 -10.43
N GLN A 26 -3.00 -0.77 -10.73
CA GLN A 26 -4.03 -1.07 -9.75
C GLN A 26 -4.22 -2.57 -9.60
N LEU A 27 -3.84 -3.13 -8.46
CA LEU A 27 -4.19 -4.53 -8.11
C LEU A 27 -5.53 -4.59 -7.36
N THR A 28 -5.79 -3.55 -6.59
CA THR A 28 -7.03 -3.33 -5.85
C THR A 28 -7.64 -2.01 -6.27
N GLU A 29 -8.94 -1.89 -6.06
CA GLU A 29 -9.69 -0.63 -6.13
C GLU A 29 -10.14 -0.28 -4.71
N GLY A 30 -10.03 1.00 -4.33
CA GLY A 30 -10.45 1.47 -3.00
C GLY A 30 -9.67 0.84 -1.84
N CYS A 31 -10.34 0.67 -0.70
CA CYS A 31 -9.77 0.07 0.51
C CYS A 31 -10.84 -0.68 1.29
N THR A 32 -10.45 -1.76 1.97
CA THR A 32 -11.31 -2.52 2.90
C THR A 32 -11.68 -1.77 4.17
N TYR A 33 -11.05 -0.64 4.45
CA TYR A 33 -11.26 0.17 5.64
C TYR A 33 -11.82 1.54 5.29
N ARG A 34 -12.65 2.09 6.18
CA ARG A 34 -13.21 3.44 6.09
C ARG A 34 -12.75 4.23 7.29
N CYS A 35 -11.75 5.08 7.09
CA CYS A 35 -11.23 6.01 8.10
C CYS A 35 -11.75 7.42 7.80
N ASP A 36 -12.07 8.18 8.83
CA ASP A 36 -12.86 9.41 8.69
C ASP A 36 -12.14 10.52 7.90
N PHE A 37 -10.81 10.56 7.97
CA PHE A 37 -9.99 11.54 7.25
C PHE A 37 -9.72 11.15 5.78
N CYS A 38 -10.06 9.93 5.38
CA CYS A 38 -9.49 9.31 4.18
C CYS A 38 -10.23 9.72 2.90
N VAL A 39 -9.75 10.78 2.24
CA VAL A 39 -10.31 11.26 0.96
C VAL A 39 -10.11 10.26 -0.18
N SER A 40 -9.04 9.46 -0.13
CA SER A 40 -8.66 8.58 -1.25
C SER A 40 -9.63 7.43 -1.52
N ASN A 41 -10.46 7.07 -0.54
CA ASN A 41 -11.39 5.95 -0.63
C ASN A 41 -12.87 6.36 -0.70
N LEU A 42 -13.21 7.66 -0.56
CA LEU A 42 -14.59 8.14 -0.43
C LEU A 42 -15.51 7.82 -1.63
N ARG A 43 -14.95 7.46 -2.79
CA ARG A 43 -15.70 7.24 -4.04
C ARG A 43 -15.39 5.93 -4.73
N LYS A 44 -14.80 4.97 -4.01
CA LYS A 44 -14.40 3.68 -4.56
C LYS A 44 -15.00 2.54 -3.74
N GLU A 45 -15.65 1.61 -4.43
CA GLU A 45 -15.97 0.33 -3.84
C GLU A 45 -14.72 -0.54 -3.81
N PHE A 46 -14.53 -1.27 -2.72
CA PHE A 46 -13.38 -2.14 -2.60
C PHE A 46 -13.51 -3.34 -3.52
N LYS A 47 -12.49 -3.58 -4.35
CA LYS A 47 -12.40 -4.77 -5.20
C LYS A 47 -10.95 -5.22 -5.34
N VAL A 48 -10.72 -6.52 -5.34
CA VAL A 48 -9.46 -7.10 -5.84
C VAL A 48 -9.66 -7.39 -7.33
N ARG A 49 -8.90 -6.73 -8.20
CA ARG A 49 -9.07 -6.88 -9.67
C ARG A 49 -8.69 -8.28 -10.15
N GLU A 50 -9.29 -8.74 -11.23
CA GLU A 50 -8.94 -10.04 -11.82
C GLU A 50 -7.50 -10.04 -12.32
N ILE A 51 -6.81 -11.18 -12.17
CA ILE A 51 -5.39 -11.27 -12.51
C ILE A 51 -5.16 -10.93 -13.98
N ASP A 52 -6.04 -11.40 -14.87
CA ASP A 52 -5.87 -11.22 -16.29
C ASP A 52 -6.09 -9.76 -16.73
N ASP A 53 -6.93 -9.00 -16.02
CA ASP A 53 -7.05 -7.56 -16.26
C ASP A 53 -5.78 -6.81 -15.82
N VAL A 54 -5.18 -7.19 -14.69
CA VAL A 54 -3.90 -6.61 -14.26
C VAL A 54 -2.77 -6.98 -15.23
N LYS A 55 -2.79 -8.19 -15.81
CA LYS A 55 -1.82 -8.58 -16.85
C LYS A 55 -1.99 -7.77 -18.13
N LYS A 56 -3.22 -7.45 -18.54
CA LYS A 56 -3.48 -6.56 -19.68
C LYS A 56 -2.82 -5.20 -19.46
N ASP A 57 -2.98 -4.62 -18.27
CA ASP A 57 -2.32 -3.35 -17.90
C ASP A 57 -0.79 -3.44 -17.95
N LEU A 58 -0.21 -4.53 -17.46
CA LEU A 58 1.24 -4.77 -17.53
C LEU A 58 1.73 -4.92 -18.98
N ASN A 59 0.94 -5.54 -19.85
CA ASN A 59 1.26 -5.63 -21.28
C ASN A 59 1.16 -4.27 -21.97
N ALA A 60 0.09 -3.49 -21.72
CA ALA A 60 -0.04 -2.13 -22.20
C ALA A 60 1.14 -1.26 -21.75
N ALA A 61 1.53 -1.36 -20.47
CA ALA A 61 2.71 -0.68 -19.96
C ALA A 61 4.02 -1.12 -20.64
N ARG A 62 4.17 -2.40 -20.97
CA ARG A 62 5.33 -2.92 -21.71
C ARG A 62 5.42 -2.36 -23.12
N ASN A 63 4.27 -2.17 -23.78
CA ASN A 63 4.19 -1.56 -25.11
C ASN A 63 4.54 -0.07 -25.07
N ILE A 64 4.03 0.66 -24.06
CA ILE A 64 4.24 2.11 -23.92
C ILE A 64 5.68 2.44 -23.47
N TYR A 65 6.15 1.78 -22.42
CA TYR A 65 7.39 2.17 -21.71
C TYR A 65 8.60 1.29 -22.04
N GLY A 66 8.40 0.22 -22.82
CA GLY A 66 9.46 -0.72 -23.11
C GLY A 66 9.93 -1.52 -21.87
N SER A 67 11.18 -1.98 -21.89
CA SER A 67 11.81 -2.70 -20.78
C SER A 67 12.38 -1.79 -19.69
N ASN A 68 12.13 -0.48 -19.77
CA ASN A 68 12.75 0.53 -18.90
C ASN A 68 12.06 0.72 -17.55
N VAL A 69 10.98 -0.03 -17.29
CA VAL A 69 10.28 0.01 -16.00
C VAL A 69 11.18 -0.59 -14.92
N LYS A 70 11.65 0.27 -14.00
CA LYS A 70 12.49 -0.13 -12.87
C LYS A 70 11.72 -0.34 -11.57
N ARG A 71 10.51 0.21 -11.46
CA ARG A 71 9.71 0.18 -10.23
C ARG A 71 8.25 0.08 -10.56
N ILE A 72 7.53 -0.76 -9.82
CA ILE A 72 6.07 -0.85 -9.90
C ILE A 72 5.48 -0.54 -8.54
N PHE A 73 4.50 0.37 -8.52
CA PHE A 73 3.71 0.66 -7.34
C PHE A 73 2.32 0.08 -7.53
N PHE A 74 1.94 -0.89 -6.69
CA PHE A 74 0.56 -1.39 -6.68
C PHE A 74 -0.33 -0.37 -5.98
N LEU A 75 -1.22 0.21 -6.76
CA LEU A 75 -2.08 1.32 -6.39
C LEU A 75 -3.27 0.91 -5.50
N ASP A 76 -3.89 1.97 -4.99
CA ASP A 76 -5.03 2.05 -4.08
C ASP A 76 -4.75 1.61 -2.64
N GLY A 77 -5.73 1.79 -1.76
CA GLY A 77 -5.47 2.05 -0.34
C GLY A 77 -4.88 0.88 0.45
N ASN A 78 -4.92 -0.35 -0.08
CA ASN A 78 -4.44 -1.52 0.65
C ASN A 78 -4.24 -2.75 -0.25
N ALA A 79 -3.11 -2.86 -0.96
CA ALA A 79 -2.86 -4.03 -1.81
C ALA A 79 -2.57 -5.31 -1.00
N MET A 80 -2.10 -5.19 0.25
CA MET A 80 -1.74 -6.33 1.11
C MET A 80 -2.93 -7.19 1.54
N VAL A 81 -4.16 -6.71 1.42
CA VAL A 81 -5.36 -7.56 1.60
C VAL A 81 -5.43 -8.69 0.55
N THR A 82 -4.81 -8.49 -0.62
CA THR A 82 -4.80 -9.48 -1.69
C THR A 82 -4.12 -10.77 -1.22
N PRO A 83 -4.69 -11.96 -1.51
CA PRO A 83 -4.04 -13.23 -1.19
C PRO A 83 -2.62 -13.30 -1.73
N THR A 84 -1.68 -13.79 -0.92
CA THR A 84 -0.24 -13.80 -1.25
C THR A 84 0.05 -14.49 -2.58
N GLN A 85 -0.67 -15.58 -2.89
CA GLN A 85 -0.48 -16.29 -4.16
C GLN A 85 -0.88 -15.44 -5.37
N LYS A 86 -1.90 -14.58 -5.24
CA LYS A 86 -2.33 -13.66 -6.30
C LYS A 86 -1.32 -12.52 -6.50
N LEU A 87 -0.80 -11.96 -5.41
CA LEU A 87 0.32 -10.99 -5.45
C LEU A 87 1.54 -11.59 -6.17
N LEU A 88 1.97 -12.79 -5.78
CA LEU A 88 3.12 -13.46 -6.39
C LEU A 88 2.91 -13.73 -7.89
N LYS A 89 1.72 -14.16 -8.30
CA LYS A 89 1.39 -14.36 -9.73
C LYS A 89 1.57 -13.06 -10.54
N VAL A 90 1.10 -11.93 -10.02
CA VAL A 90 1.22 -10.63 -10.69
C VAL A 90 2.66 -10.14 -10.69
N MET A 91 3.36 -10.25 -9.56
CA MET A 91 4.77 -9.83 -9.45
C MET A 91 5.68 -10.64 -10.37
N ASN A 92 5.53 -11.97 -10.41
CA ASN A 92 6.31 -12.81 -11.31
C ASN A 92 6.05 -12.46 -12.78
N TYR A 93 4.79 -12.28 -13.16
CA TYR A 93 4.45 -11.85 -14.51
C TYR A 93 5.06 -10.49 -14.87
N ALA A 94 5.09 -9.55 -13.94
CA ALA A 94 5.73 -8.26 -14.14
C ALA A 94 7.26 -8.39 -14.27
N ASN A 95 7.91 -9.21 -13.44
CA ASN A 95 9.35 -9.48 -13.54
C ASN A 95 9.71 -10.07 -14.91
N ASP A 96 8.89 -10.99 -15.44
CA ASP A 96 9.10 -11.58 -16.78
C ASP A 96 8.99 -10.52 -17.90
N LYS A 97 8.13 -9.52 -17.72
CA LYS A 97 7.91 -8.45 -18.72
C LYS A 97 8.97 -7.35 -18.65
N PHE A 98 9.48 -7.08 -17.46
CA PHE A 98 10.37 -5.97 -17.16
C PHE A 98 11.68 -6.51 -16.56
N PRO A 99 12.66 -6.90 -17.40
CA PRO A 99 13.91 -7.52 -16.92
C PRO A 99 14.77 -6.58 -16.05
N ASN A 100 14.52 -5.27 -16.12
CA ASN A 100 15.20 -4.24 -15.32
C ASN A 100 14.41 -3.83 -14.06
N LEU A 101 13.37 -4.58 -13.70
CA LEU A 101 12.54 -4.26 -12.54
C LEU A 101 13.32 -4.49 -11.25
N GLU A 102 13.52 -3.43 -10.49
CA GLU A 102 14.32 -3.43 -9.26
C GLU A 102 13.46 -3.62 -8.01
N ARG A 103 12.18 -3.19 -8.05
CA ARG A 103 11.36 -3.11 -6.84
C ARG A 103 9.86 -3.01 -7.09
N PHE A 104 9.09 -3.71 -6.25
CA PHE A 104 7.67 -3.45 -6.04
C PHE A 104 7.42 -2.69 -4.73
N SER A 105 6.38 -1.87 -4.71
CA SER A 105 5.89 -1.23 -3.49
C SER A 105 4.36 -1.15 -3.44
N VAL A 106 3.82 -0.97 -2.24
CA VAL A 106 2.37 -1.00 -1.97
C VAL A 106 1.95 -0.01 -0.91
N TYR A 107 0.71 0.47 -0.96
CA TYR A 107 0.01 0.86 0.27
C TYR A 107 -0.47 -0.39 1.01
N ALA A 108 -0.39 -0.37 2.34
CA ALA A 108 -0.79 -1.48 3.18
C ALA A 108 -1.43 -1.03 4.48
N HIS A 109 -2.41 -1.80 4.94
CA HIS A 109 -2.96 -1.68 6.28
C HIS A 109 -2.28 -2.66 7.25
N ALA A 110 -2.02 -2.21 8.49
CA ALA A 110 -1.31 -3.02 9.50
C ALA A 110 -1.98 -4.38 9.73
N LYS A 111 -3.31 -4.41 9.84
CA LYS A 111 -4.07 -5.66 10.01
C LYS A 111 -3.88 -6.67 8.88
N ASP A 112 -3.73 -6.24 7.62
CA ASP A 112 -3.55 -7.16 6.50
C ASP A 112 -2.10 -7.62 6.33
N ILE A 113 -1.14 -6.83 6.80
CA ILE A 113 0.23 -7.31 7.01
C ILE A 113 0.22 -8.42 8.06
N LEU A 114 -0.45 -8.20 9.20
CA LEU A 114 -0.50 -9.16 10.31
C LEU A 114 -1.16 -10.49 9.94
N LYS A 115 -2.16 -10.47 9.05
CA LYS A 115 -2.82 -11.68 8.52
C LYS A 115 -1.89 -12.56 7.67
N LYS A 116 -0.81 -12.01 7.11
CA LYS A 116 0.17 -12.81 6.36
C LYS A 116 1.15 -13.48 7.30
N THR A 117 1.48 -14.74 7.02
CA THR A 117 2.51 -15.46 7.76
C THR A 117 3.90 -14.92 7.41
N ASP A 118 4.88 -15.15 8.28
CA ASP A 118 6.27 -14.75 8.02
C ASP A 118 6.80 -15.36 6.71
N ILE A 119 6.44 -16.61 6.42
CA ILE A 119 6.79 -17.29 5.16
C ILE A 119 6.16 -16.58 3.97
N GLN A 120 4.89 -16.17 4.07
CA GLN A 120 4.21 -15.44 3.01
C GLN A 120 4.85 -14.08 2.74
N LEU A 121 5.17 -13.32 3.79
CA LEU A 121 5.87 -12.03 3.66
C LEU A 121 7.28 -12.21 3.09
N ARG A 122 8.01 -13.25 3.51
CA ARG A 122 9.32 -13.57 2.96
C ARG A 122 9.25 -13.87 1.47
N LYS A 123 8.29 -14.70 1.03
CA LYS A 123 8.07 -14.98 -0.40
C LYS A 123 7.79 -13.71 -1.21
N LEU A 124 7.03 -12.77 -0.66
CA LEU A 124 6.80 -11.48 -1.33
C LEU A 124 8.09 -10.66 -1.43
N SER A 125 8.89 -10.61 -0.35
CA SER A 125 10.21 -9.94 -0.38
C SER A 125 11.14 -10.58 -1.42
N ASP A 126 11.22 -11.92 -1.46
CA ASP A 126 12.03 -12.66 -2.44
C ASP A 126 11.61 -12.39 -3.89
N ALA A 127 10.31 -12.16 -4.13
CA ALA A 127 9.78 -11.79 -5.43
C ALA A 127 9.98 -10.29 -5.80
N GLY A 128 10.59 -9.50 -4.90
CA GLY A 128 10.94 -8.09 -5.13
C GLY A 128 10.06 -7.06 -4.41
N MET A 129 9.18 -7.48 -3.49
CA MET A 129 8.43 -6.53 -2.64
C MET A 129 9.40 -5.80 -1.69
N GLY A 130 9.66 -4.53 -1.97
CA GLY A 130 10.68 -3.76 -1.27
C GLY A 130 10.16 -2.75 -0.26
N ILE A 131 9.00 -2.11 -0.53
CA ILE A 131 8.42 -1.09 0.36
C ILE A 131 6.93 -1.31 0.61
N ALA A 132 6.52 -1.23 1.87
CA ALA A 132 5.13 -1.04 2.27
C ALA A 132 4.95 0.36 2.88
N TYR A 133 4.11 1.20 2.25
CA TYR A 133 3.65 2.47 2.81
C TYR A 133 2.46 2.19 3.73
N VAL A 134 2.65 2.46 5.02
CA VAL A 134 1.67 2.15 6.07
C VAL A 134 1.21 3.45 6.73
N GLY A 135 -0.09 3.71 6.67
CA GLY A 135 -0.73 4.82 7.37
C GLY A 135 -0.83 4.51 8.86
N PHE A 136 0.08 5.07 9.66
CA PHE A 136 0.06 4.99 11.12
C PHE A 136 -0.89 6.05 11.67
N GLU A 137 -0.76 7.26 11.14
CA GLU A 137 -1.53 8.47 11.44
C GLU A 137 -1.35 8.99 12.86
N SER A 138 -1.29 8.11 13.86
CA SER A 138 -1.11 8.38 15.28
C SER A 138 -0.61 7.14 16.02
N GLY A 139 0.19 7.33 17.09
CA GLY A 139 0.47 6.27 18.08
C GLY A 139 -0.54 6.23 19.22
N TYR A 140 -1.46 7.20 19.33
CA TYR A 140 -2.42 7.28 20.42
C TYR A 140 -3.70 6.51 20.10
N ASN A 141 -3.91 5.36 20.75
CA ASN A 141 -5.07 4.47 20.52
C ASN A 141 -6.42 5.19 20.56
N LYS A 142 -6.69 6.06 21.54
CA LYS A 142 -7.98 6.76 21.60
C LYS A 142 -8.24 7.64 20.37
N LEU A 143 -7.18 8.25 19.81
CA LEU A 143 -7.31 9.02 18.57
C LEU A 143 -7.49 8.10 17.36
N LEU A 144 -6.78 6.97 17.31
CA LEU A 144 -6.95 5.96 16.26
C LEU A 144 -8.39 5.42 16.21
N ASP A 145 -8.97 5.16 17.38
CA ASP A 145 -10.36 4.72 17.51
C ASP A 145 -11.33 5.83 17.06
N ALA A 146 -11.11 7.07 17.51
CA ALA A 146 -11.97 8.22 17.18
C ALA A 146 -12.05 8.55 15.69
N ILE A 147 -11.02 8.22 14.90
CA ILE A 147 -10.99 8.43 13.44
C ILE A 147 -11.29 7.15 12.63
N HIS A 148 -11.74 6.09 13.31
CA HIS A 148 -11.97 4.78 12.73
C HIS A 148 -10.77 4.28 11.93
N LYS A 149 -9.58 4.26 12.55
CA LYS A 149 -8.36 3.77 11.89
C LYS A 149 -8.33 2.24 11.76
N HIS A 150 -9.10 1.52 12.58
CA HIS A 150 -9.19 0.05 12.60
C HIS A 150 -7.86 -0.66 12.90
N ALA A 151 -6.96 0.01 13.62
CA ALA A 151 -5.67 -0.51 14.07
C ALA A 151 -5.28 0.16 15.39
N SER A 152 -4.54 -0.57 16.22
CA SER A 152 -3.95 -0.08 17.46
C SER A 152 -2.45 0.17 17.30
N LYS A 153 -1.86 0.91 18.25
CA LYS A 153 -0.41 1.07 18.44
C LYS A 153 0.32 -0.27 18.39
N GLN A 154 -0.22 -1.29 19.07
CA GLN A 154 0.38 -2.63 19.09
C GLN A 154 0.35 -3.31 17.72
N ASP A 155 -0.75 -3.17 16.97
CA ASP A 155 -0.81 -3.71 15.60
C ASP A 155 0.28 -3.12 14.70
N TYR A 156 0.57 -1.82 14.86
CA TYR A 156 1.63 -1.15 14.11
C TYR A 156 3.03 -1.65 14.48
N ILE A 157 3.31 -1.82 15.78
CA ILE A 157 4.57 -2.40 16.26
C ILE A 157 4.77 -3.80 15.69
N ASP A 158 3.75 -4.65 15.76
CA ASP A 158 3.84 -6.04 15.33
C ASP A 158 3.94 -6.16 13.80
N ALA A 159 3.20 -5.34 13.06
CA ALA A 159 3.29 -5.28 11.60
C ALA A 159 4.69 -4.81 11.16
N SER A 160 5.26 -3.82 11.86
CA SER A 160 6.60 -3.31 11.58
C SER A 160 7.67 -4.37 11.81
N LYS A 161 7.60 -5.10 12.93
CA LYS A 161 8.51 -6.22 13.22
C LYS A 161 8.41 -7.32 12.15
N LYS A 162 7.20 -7.66 11.71
CA LYS A 162 6.98 -8.65 10.64
C LYS A 162 7.60 -8.22 9.31
N LEU A 163 7.37 -6.98 8.89
CA LEU A 163 7.95 -6.45 7.64
C LEU A 163 9.47 -6.39 7.71
N PHE A 164 10.01 -5.91 8.83
CA PHE A 164 11.46 -5.87 9.07
C PHE A 164 12.08 -7.28 8.96
N LYS A 165 11.51 -8.27 9.66
CA LYS A 165 11.97 -9.67 9.58
C LYS A 165 11.91 -10.23 8.16
N ALA A 166 10.90 -9.84 7.37
CA ALA A 166 10.76 -10.26 5.99
C ALA A 166 11.75 -9.56 5.02
N LYS A 167 12.43 -8.49 5.46
CA LYS A 167 13.23 -7.55 4.63
C LYS A 167 12.39 -6.70 3.68
N ILE A 168 11.22 -6.26 4.14
CA ILE A 168 10.38 -5.26 3.47
C ILE A 168 10.51 -3.95 4.25
N THR A 169 10.92 -2.89 3.57
CA THR A 169 11.05 -1.56 4.20
C THR A 169 9.66 -1.00 4.49
N LEU A 170 9.46 -0.48 5.70
CA LEU A 170 8.24 0.21 6.07
C LEU A 170 8.43 1.72 5.92
N SER A 171 7.47 2.38 5.28
CA SER A 171 7.35 3.84 5.28
C SER A 171 6.11 4.22 6.09
N ALA A 172 6.31 4.73 7.30
CA ALA A 172 5.23 5.21 8.16
C ALA A 172 4.75 6.60 7.72
N THR A 173 3.45 6.86 7.84
CA THR A 173 2.86 8.20 7.69
C THR A 173 2.19 8.61 9.00
N PHE A 174 2.42 9.84 9.45
CA PHE A 174 1.77 10.46 10.60
C PHE A 174 1.12 11.76 10.18
N ILE A 175 -0.07 12.06 10.73
CA ILE A 175 -0.82 13.28 10.40
C ILE A 175 -0.85 14.18 11.63
N ASN A 176 -0.02 15.21 11.61
CA ASN A 176 -0.07 16.25 12.63
C ASN A 176 -1.39 17.02 12.53
N GLY A 177 -2.02 17.31 13.68
CA GLY A 177 -3.31 18.01 13.74
C GLY A 177 -4.54 17.12 13.57
N LEU A 178 -4.37 15.80 13.43
CA LEU A 178 -5.47 14.84 13.24
C LEU A 178 -6.49 14.83 14.40
N GLY A 179 -6.07 15.17 15.62
CA GLY A 179 -6.94 15.31 16.78
C GLY A 179 -7.73 16.62 16.87
N GLY A 180 -7.65 17.48 15.85
CA GLY A 180 -8.25 18.81 15.83
C GLY A 180 -7.33 19.89 16.42
N ALA A 181 -7.29 21.06 15.76
CA ALA A 181 -6.38 22.15 16.11
C ALA A 181 -6.63 22.76 17.51
N ASN A 182 -7.85 22.63 18.03
CA ASN A 182 -8.26 23.23 19.31
C ASN A 182 -8.23 22.25 20.50
N ASN A 183 -7.50 21.12 20.38
CA ASN A 183 -7.37 20.15 21.46
C ASN A 183 -5.89 19.90 21.84
N PRO A 184 -5.30 20.76 22.69
CA PRO A 184 -3.90 20.66 23.09
C PRO A 184 -3.55 19.35 23.81
N GLU A 185 -4.51 18.77 24.55
CA GLU A 185 -4.30 17.51 25.26
C GLU A 185 -4.14 16.35 24.28
N VAL A 186 -5.08 16.21 23.34
CA VAL A 186 -5.00 15.16 22.31
C VAL A 186 -3.77 15.35 21.44
N SER A 187 -3.42 16.59 21.07
CA SER A 187 -2.19 16.89 20.32
C SER A 187 -0.93 16.44 21.07
N ARG A 188 -0.84 16.74 22.38
CA ARG A 188 0.29 16.31 23.22
C ARG A 188 0.35 14.78 23.35
N LYS A 189 -0.79 14.11 23.53
CA LYS A 189 -0.85 12.64 23.59
C LYS A 189 -0.47 12.01 22.26
N HIS A 190 -1.02 12.50 21.15
CA HIS A 190 -0.65 12.08 19.80
C HIS A 190 0.87 12.16 19.59
N ALA A 191 1.50 13.30 19.90
CA ALA A 191 2.95 13.46 19.73
C ALA A 191 3.76 12.48 20.59
N LYS A 192 3.46 12.37 21.89
CA LYS A 192 4.18 11.48 22.81
C LYS A 192 4.01 10.00 22.46
N GLU A 193 2.78 9.56 22.20
CA GLU A 193 2.49 8.16 21.90
C GLU A 193 3.00 7.76 20.51
N SER A 194 3.06 8.70 19.55
CA SER A 194 3.65 8.45 18.23
C SER A 194 5.17 8.33 18.27
N ALA A 195 5.84 9.09 19.16
CA ALA A 195 7.29 9.01 19.35
C ALA A 195 7.74 7.74 20.08
N ASP A 196 6.83 7.07 20.79
CA ASP A 196 7.07 5.84 21.56
C ASP A 196 6.82 4.55 20.74
N LEU A 197 6.60 4.67 19.42
CA LEU A 197 6.36 3.55 18.50
C LEU A 197 7.65 2.87 17.99
#